data_AF-A0A497H2X0-F1
#
_entry.id   AF-A0A497H2X0-F1
#
_cell.length_a   1.000
_cell.length_b   1.000
_cell.length_c   1.000
_cell.angle_alpha   90.00
_cell.angle_beta   90.00
_cell.angle_gamma   90.00
#
_symmetry.space_group_name_H-M   'P 1'
#
loop_
_entity.id
_entity.type
_entity.pdbx_description
1 polymer ?
#
loop_
_entity_poly.entity_id
_entity_poly.type
_entity_poly.pdbx_seq_one_letter_code
_entity_poly.pdbx_strand_id
1 'polypeptide(L)'
;DLYIDEGYDLSEYGLDAKVLHIPGHSKGSIGILTADGDLFCGDLFENKDKPVLNSIMDDLMAANASVEKLKSLNINTVYPGHGKPFPMEILIKKFKQNVHK
;
A
#
# COMPACT_ATOMS: atom_id res chain seq x y z
N ASP A 1 -1.29 -18.27 16.84
CA ASP A 1 -1.48 -16.91 16.30
C ASP A 1 -0.17 -16.16 16.28
N LEU A 2 0.02 -15.27 15.31
CA LEU A 2 1.19 -14.42 15.19
C LEU A 2 0.76 -12.97 15.41
N TYR A 3 1.35 -12.30 16.39
CA TYR A 3 1.16 -10.88 16.62
C TYR A 3 2.24 -10.11 15.87
N ILE A 4 1.80 -9.27 14.92
CA ILE A 4 2.66 -8.42 14.10
C ILE A 4 2.29 -6.96 14.32
N ASP A 5 3.27 -6.08 14.17
CA ASP A 5 3.14 -4.63 14.30
C ASP A 5 3.94 -3.94 13.17
N GLU A 6 3.96 -2.61 13.16
CA GLU A 6 4.74 -1.82 12.22
C GLU A 6 6.21 -2.25 12.17
N GLY A 7 6.70 -2.53 10.96
CA GLY A 7 8.09 -2.88 10.72
C GLY A 7 8.47 -4.31 11.09
N TYR A 8 7.49 -5.16 11.46
CA TYR A 8 7.73 -6.57 11.74
C TYR A 8 8.45 -7.24 10.57
N ASP A 9 9.57 -7.91 10.87
CA ASP A 9 10.46 -8.53 9.90
C ASP A 9 10.01 -9.97 9.62
N LEU A 10 9.71 -10.28 8.37
CA LEU A 10 9.25 -11.61 7.95
C LEU A 10 10.38 -12.54 7.53
N SER A 11 11.65 -12.10 7.63
CA SER A 11 12.82 -12.89 7.24
C SER A 11 12.95 -14.19 8.05
N GLU A 12 12.47 -14.20 9.29
CA GLU A 12 12.40 -15.43 10.11
C GLU A 12 11.51 -16.52 9.48
N TYR A 13 10.58 -16.13 8.60
CA TYR A 13 9.71 -17.02 7.84
C TYR A 13 10.22 -17.29 6.41
N GLY A 14 11.44 -16.85 6.08
CA GLY A 14 12.05 -17.02 4.76
C GLY A 14 11.56 -16.01 3.71
N LEU A 15 10.92 -14.92 4.13
CA LEU A 15 10.50 -13.83 3.25
C LEU A 15 11.20 -12.53 3.65
N ASP A 16 12.09 -12.03 2.81
CA ASP A 16 12.76 -10.73 3.04
C ASP A 16 11.79 -9.57 2.79
N ALA A 17 10.94 -9.31 3.79
CA ALA A 17 9.89 -8.32 3.74
C ALA A 17 9.53 -7.80 5.13
N LYS A 18 8.90 -6.62 5.15
CA LYS A 18 8.42 -5.98 6.37
C LYS A 18 6.92 -5.73 6.31
N VAL A 19 6.28 -5.86 7.47
CA VAL A 19 4.87 -5.46 7.66
C VAL A 19 4.79 -3.95 7.81
N LEU A 20 3.82 -3.33 7.14
CA LEU A 20 3.49 -1.92 7.25
C LEU A 20 2.04 -1.78 7.68
N HIS A 21 1.75 -0.96 8.69
CA HIS A 21 0.39 -0.50 8.93
C HIS A 21 -0.01 0.50 7.85
N ILE A 22 -1.14 0.22 7.19
CA ILE A 22 -1.73 1.03 6.15
C ILE A 22 -3.25 1.17 6.36
N PRO A 23 -3.68 1.73 7.50
CA PRO A 23 -5.09 1.89 7.80
C PRO A 23 -5.80 2.76 6.75
N GLY A 24 -7.09 2.53 6.60
CA GLY A 24 -7.93 3.29 5.67
C GLY A 24 -9.12 2.48 5.23
N HIS A 25 -8.86 1.36 4.54
CA HIS A 25 -9.92 0.40 4.21
C HIS A 25 -10.51 -0.21 5.48
N SER A 26 -9.64 -0.61 6.40
CA SER A 26 -9.99 -0.98 7.77
C SER A 26 -8.92 -0.45 8.73
N LYS A 27 -9.21 -0.45 10.04
CA LYS A 27 -8.22 -0.09 11.08
C LYS A 27 -7.04 -1.06 11.16
N GLY A 28 -7.27 -2.34 10.83
CA GLY A 28 -6.27 -3.40 10.88
C GLY A 28 -5.58 -3.67 9.55
N SER A 29 -5.78 -2.82 8.54
CA SER A 29 -5.17 -3.01 7.22
C SER A 29 -3.64 -2.93 7.30
N ILE A 30 -2.99 -3.97 6.81
CA ILE A 30 -1.54 -4.08 6.69
C ILE A 30 -1.12 -4.23 5.24
N GLY A 31 0.13 -3.86 4.97
CA GLY A 31 0.83 -4.15 3.74
C GLY A 31 2.11 -4.92 4.02
N ILE A 32 2.61 -5.60 3.00
CA ILE A 32 3.88 -6.31 3.06
C ILE A 32 4.78 -5.70 1.99
N LEU A 33 5.92 -5.14 2.42
CA LEU A 33 6.92 -4.55 1.54
C LEU A 33 8.15 -5.45 1.50
N THR A 34 8.45 -6.01 0.32
CA THR A 34 9.66 -6.82 0.11
C THR A 34 10.91 -5.95 -0.04
N ALA A 35 12.08 -6.54 0.17
CA ALA A 35 13.36 -5.86 -0.07
C ALA A 35 13.54 -5.44 -1.54
N ASP A 36 12.92 -6.16 -2.48
CA ASP A 36 12.93 -5.85 -3.92
C ASP A 36 12.00 -4.67 -4.30
N GLY A 37 11.24 -4.15 -3.34
CA GLY A 37 10.34 -3.01 -3.52
C GLY A 37 8.95 -3.40 -4.02
N ASP A 38 8.53 -4.65 -3.85
CA ASP A 38 7.16 -5.08 -4.12
C ASP A 38 6.28 -4.83 -2.88
N LEU A 39 5.18 -4.11 -3.07
CA LEU A 39 4.21 -3.83 -2.03
C LEU A 39 2.92 -4.63 -2.28
N PHE A 40 2.59 -5.54 -1.37
CA PHE A 40 1.25 -6.11 -1.27
C PHE A 40 0.43 -5.23 -0.33
N CYS A 41 -0.55 -4.48 -0.85
CA CYS A 41 -1.23 -3.43 -0.07
C CYS A 41 -2.65 -3.81 0.39
N GLY A 42 -3.08 -5.05 0.16
CA GLY A 42 -4.47 -5.45 0.34
C GLY A 42 -5.42 -4.49 -0.38
N ASP A 43 -6.52 -4.15 0.28
CA ASP A 43 -7.59 -3.34 -0.30
C ASP A 43 -7.41 -1.82 -0.19
N LEU A 44 -6.21 -1.33 0.14
CA LEU A 44 -5.93 0.12 0.10
C LEU A 44 -6.04 0.66 -1.34
N PHE A 45 -5.49 -0.06 -2.31
CA PHE A 45 -5.56 0.28 -3.73
C PHE A 45 -6.31 -0.81 -4.50
N GLU A 46 -6.87 -0.42 -5.65
CA GLU A 46 -7.36 -1.35 -6.65
C GLU A 46 -6.90 -0.92 -8.05
N ASN A 47 -6.86 -1.89 -8.96
CA ASN A 47 -6.51 -1.65 -10.36
C ASN A 47 -7.32 -2.57 -11.30
N LYS A 48 -8.65 -2.40 -11.28
CA LYS A 48 -9.56 -3.10 -12.20
C LYS A 48 -9.49 -2.51 -13.61
N ASP A 49 -9.57 -1.18 -13.70
CA ASP A 49 -9.40 -0.43 -14.95
C ASP A 49 -8.14 0.45 -14.94
N LYS A 50 -7.88 1.11 -13.81
CA LYS A 50 -6.71 1.97 -13.60
C LYS A 50 -6.34 1.99 -12.11
N PRO A 51 -5.07 2.27 -11.75
CA PRO A 51 -4.68 2.39 -10.36
C PRO A 51 -5.40 3.54 -9.65
N VAL A 52 -6.08 3.20 -8.55
CA VAL A 52 -6.83 4.14 -7.70
C VAL A 52 -6.72 3.75 -6.23
N LEU A 53 -6.93 4.73 -5.35
CA LEU A 53 -7.37 4.45 -3.98
C LEU A 53 -8.71 3.73 -4.06
N ASN A 54 -8.89 2.65 -3.30
CA ASN A 54 -10.13 1.88 -3.32
C ASN A 54 -11.33 2.77 -2.95
N SER A 55 -12.48 2.47 -3.54
CA SER A 55 -13.72 3.23 -3.36
C SER A 55 -14.33 3.07 -1.95
N ILE A 56 -14.01 1.99 -1.25
CA ILE A 56 -14.52 1.70 0.10
C ILE A 56 -13.41 1.94 1.12
N MET A 57 -13.60 2.96 1.96
CA MET A 57 -12.70 3.33 3.04
C MET A 57 -13.49 3.57 4.33
N ASP A 58 -13.12 2.87 5.40
CA ASP A 58 -13.60 3.15 6.75
C ASP A 58 -13.14 4.54 7.23
N ASP A 59 -11.90 4.92 6.91
CA ASP A 59 -11.31 6.20 7.29
C ASP A 59 -10.45 6.77 6.14
N LEU A 60 -11.00 7.74 5.42
CA LEU A 60 -10.31 8.43 4.33
C LEU A 60 -9.09 9.22 4.78
N MET A 61 -9.08 9.76 6.01
CA MET A 61 -7.94 10.52 6.52
C MET A 61 -6.78 9.58 6.80
N ALA A 62 -7.05 8.45 7.44
CA ALA A 62 -6.08 7.38 7.65
C ALA A 62 -5.59 6.82 6.30
N ALA A 63 -6.47 6.59 5.33
CA ALA A 63 -6.11 6.12 4.00
C ALA A 63 -5.13 7.07 3.31
N ASN A 64 -5.39 8.38 3.36
CA ASN A 64 -4.49 9.39 2.79
C ASN A 64 -3.15 9.45 3.53
N ALA A 65 -3.13 9.34 4.86
CA ALA A 65 -1.89 9.26 5.63
C ALA A 65 -1.06 8.01 5.26
N SER A 66 -1.72 6.87 5.07
CA SER A 66 -1.10 5.64 4.56
C SER A 66 -0.51 5.85 3.16
N VAL A 67 -1.23 6.51 2.26
CA VAL A 67 -0.73 6.85 0.92
C VAL A 67 0.51 7.74 1.01
N GLU A 68 0.52 8.79 1.83
CA GLU A 68 1.68 9.67 1.99
C GLU A 68 2.89 8.93 2.57
N LYS A 69 2.67 8.04 3.55
CA LYS A 69 3.71 7.14 4.07
C LYS A 69 4.28 6.27 2.95
N LEU A 70 3.44 5.64 2.12
CA LEU A 70 3.91 4.76 1.05
C LEU A 70 4.69 5.51 -0.04
N LYS A 71 4.40 6.80 -0.26
CA LYS A 71 5.15 7.63 -1.23
C LYS A 71 6.60 7.91 -0.82
N SER A 72 6.92 7.84 0.47
CA SER A 72 8.30 8.06 0.96
C SER A 72 9.15 6.78 0.98
N LEU A 73 8.55 5.63 0.69
CA LEU A 73 9.22 4.34 0.63
C LEU A 73 9.68 4.01 -0.80
N ASN A 74 10.70 3.16 -0.90
CA ASN A 74 11.19 2.67 -2.19
C ASN A 74 10.31 1.52 -2.69
N ILE A 75 9.23 1.85 -3.38
CA ILE A 75 8.25 0.90 -3.91
C ILE A 75 8.26 0.96 -5.43
N ASN A 76 8.49 -0.19 -6.05
CA ASN A 76 8.52 -0.37 -7.49
C ASN A 76 7.14 -0.81 -7.98
N THR A 77 6.68 -1.98 -7.53
CA THR A 77 5.41 -2.59 -7.96
C THR A 77 4.43 -2.65 -6.79
N VAL A 78 3.18 -2.32 -7.07
CA VAL A 78 2.07 -2.47 -6.12
C VAL A 78 1.18 -3.62 -6.56
N TYR A 79 0.89 -4.52 -5.63
CA TYR A 79 0.00 -5.66 -5.75
C TYR A 79 -1.28 -5.37 -4.93
N PRO A 80 -2.35 -4.88 -5.59
CA PRO A 80 -3.61 -4.60 -4.91
C PRO A 80 -4.38 -5.89 -4.61
N GLY A 81 -5.28 -5.83 -3.62
CA GLY A 81 -6.23 -6.91 -3.33
C GLY A 81 -7.19 -7.18 -4.49
N HIS A 82 -7.39 -6.19 -5.37
CA HIS A 82 -8.26 -6.30 -6.53
C HIS A 82 -7.61 -5.72 -7.81
N GLY A 83 -7.60 -6.53 -8.87
CA GLY A 83 -7.11 -6.13 -10.19
C GLY A 83 -5.67 -6.53 -10.46
N LYS A 84 -5.00 -5.83 -11.38
CA LYS A 84 -3.63 -6.17 -11.83
C LYS A 84 -2.55 -5.41 -11.06
N PRO A 85 -1.34 -5.98 -10.88
CA PRO A 85 -0.20 -5.23 -10.36
C PRO A 85 0.12 -4.01 -11.22
N PHE A 86 0.70 -2.98 -10.62
CA PHE A 86 1.05 -1.74 -11.33
C PHE A 86 2.28 -1.04 -10.71
N PRO A 87 3.03 -0.25 -11.51
CA PRO A 87 4.12 0.57 -10.97
C PRO A 87 3.64 1.68 -10.04
N MET A 88 4.28 1.84 -8.87
CA MET A 88 3.94 2.90 -7.89
C MET A 88 4.03 4.31 -8.49
N GLU A 89 4.92 4.51 -9.46
CA GLU A 89 5.06 5.78 -10.17
C GLU A 89 3.77 6.27 -10.83
N ILE A 90 2.85 5.37 -11.23
CA ILE A 90 1.55 5.74 -11.83
C ILE A 90 0.70 6.49 -10.79
N LEU A 91 0.68 6.03 -9.54
CA LEU A 91 -0.03 6.71 -8.45
C LEU A 91 0.62 8.06 -8.14
N ILE A 92 1.95 8.10 -8.01
CA ILE A 92 2.68 9.35 -7.71
C ILE A 92 2.38 10.44 -8.75
N LYS A 93 2.42 10.09 -10.04
CA LYS A 93 2.10 11.02 -11.15
C LYS A 93 0.67 11.56 -11.02
N LYS A 94 -0.28 10.70 -10.69
CA LYS A 94 -1.70 11.07 -10.52
C LYS A 94 -1.94 12.00 -9.34
N PHE A 95 -1.29 11.74 -8.20
CA PHE A 95 -1.41 12.62 -7.03
C PHE A 95 -0.81 14.01 -7.28
N LYS A 96 0.30 14.11 -8.02
CA LYS A 96 0.89 15.41 -8.41
C LYS A 96 -0.03 16.25 -9.29
N GLN A 97 -0.80 15.61 -10.18
CA GLN A 97 -1.76 16.29 -11.06
C GLN A 97 -2.98 16.86 -10.32
N ASN A 98 -3.34 16.27 -9.16
CA ASN A 98 -4.47 16.75 -8.36
C ASN A 98 -4.14 17.98 -7.49
N VAL A 99 -2.86 18.30 -7.30
CA VAL A 99 -2.42 19.47 -6.50
C VAL A 99 -2.48 20.78 -7.29
N HIS A 100 -2.58 20.71 -8.62
CA HIS A 100 -2.60 21.88 -9.52
C HIS A 100 -4.00 22.21 -10.05
N LYS A 101 -5.06 21.76 -9.36
CA LYS A 101 -6.45 22.07 -9.66
C LYS A 101 -7.15 22.72 -8.49
#